data_AF-A0A1J4KEJ9-F1
#
_entry.id   AF-A0A1J4KEJ9-F1
#
_cell.length_a   1.000
_cell.length_b   1.000
_cell.length_c   1.000
_cell.angle_alpha   90.00
_cell.angle_beta   90.00
_cell.angle_gamma   90.00
#
_symmetry.space_group_name_H-M   'P 1'
#
loop_
_entity.id
_entity.type
_entity.pdbx_description
1 polymer ?
#
loop_
_entity_poly.entity_id
_entity_poly.type
_entity_poly.pdbx_seq_one_letter_code
_entity_poly.pdbx_strand_id
1 'polypeptide(L)'
;MEARDRPDNGQAYKNMQHAIVEALHELGQYSPYNDNSVRMKELFSRVENAPIDANGHTETGPHRFSIFNSALCGRRSAAELFERVEDSNRQGAWWRLKMSYEDALDFALEQKSFKKMKQRVRNKNDQQQNKQFQFNPQNHIMMWSKSDVLETIEKIKSFAKYTSRLREENKELEEKSAQLTDEISQLRQSCSPDVMQMMETYLAAQEQVKLLKEQLLNAQKQLKLLNDQSIEIQE
;
A
#
# COMPACT_ATOMS: atom_id res chain seq x y z
N MET A 1 -14.86 20.90 -29.79
CA MET A 1 -15.14 19.71 -28.96
C MET A 1 -14.92 20.12 -27.53
N GLU A 2 -15.98 20.11 -26.75
CA GLU A 2 -15.99 20.76 -25.44
C GLU A 2 -15.12 20.06 -24.41
N ALA A 3 -14.57 20.85 -23.50
CA ALA A 3 -13.98 20.34 -22.28
C ALA A 3 -15.06 19.59 -21.49
N ARG A 4 -14.80 18.33 -21.14
CA ARG A 4 -15.58 17.66 -20.10
C ARG A 4 -14.97 18.03 -18.76
N ASP A 5 -15.82 18.51 -17.86
CA ASP A 5 -15.43 18.98 -16.54
C ASP A 5 -14.58 17.95 -15.82
N ARG A 6 -13.43 18.40 -15.32
CA ARG A 6 -12.66 17.66 -14.33
C ARG A 6 -13.39 17.84 -13.00
N PRO A 7 -13.73 16.79 -12.25
CA PRO A 7 -14.28 16.98 -10.91
C PRO A 7 -13.26 17.75 -10.06
N ASP A 8 -13.72 18.85 -9.49
CA ASP A 8 -12.93 19.85 -8.77
C ASP A 8 -12.61 19.41 -7.33
N ASN A 9 -11.90 18.28 -7.21
CA ASN A 9 -11.28 17.86 -5.97
C ASN A 9 -9.77 17.93 -6.14
N GLY A 10 -9.17 19.04 -5.71
CA GLY A 10 -7.72 19.28 -5.66
C GLY A 10 -6.96 18.40 -4.66
N GLN A 11 -7.43 17.18 -4.41
CA GLN A 11 -6.92 16.25 -3.41
C GLN A 11 -6.06 15.19 -4.10
N ALA A 12 -4.79 15.11 -3.72
CA ALA A 12 -3.86 14.15 -4.30
C ALA A 12 -4.21 12.69 -3.90
N TYR A 13 -4.27 11.79 -4.89
CA TYR A 13 -4.50 10.38 -4.64
C TYR A 13 -3.30 9.76 -3.91
N LYS A 14 -3.54 9.00 -2.85
CA LYS A 14 -2.46 8.38 -2.05
C LYS A 14 -1.60 7.36 -2.79
N ASN A 15 -2.06 6.83 -3.92
CA ASN A 15 -1.27 6.03 -4.85
C ASN A 15 -2.04 5.83 -6.17
N MET A 16 -1.37 5.25 -7.18
CA MET A 16 -1.97 4.95 -8.48
C MET A 16 -3.15 3.94 -8.42
N GLN A 17 -3.22 3.03 -7.43
CA GLN A 17 -4.35 2.09 -7.33
C GLN A 17 -5.60 2.79 -6.82
N HIS A 18 -5.46 3.71 -5.84
CA HIS A 18 -6.54 4.60 -5.40
C HIS A 18 -7.08 5.43 -6.58
N ALA A 19 -6.22 6.07 -7.38
CA ALA A 19 -6.65 6.80 -8.58
C ALA A 19 -7.41 5.91 -9.60
N ILE A 20 -7.03 4.63 -9.73
CA ILE A 20 -7.72 3.66 -10.62
C ILE A 20 -9.07 3.21 -10.05
N VAL A 21 -9.19 3.00 -8.73
CA VAL A 21 -10.46 2.64 -8.08
C VAL A 21 -11.49 3.75 -8.27
N GLU A 22 -11.09 5.00 -8.03
CA GLU A 22 -11.90 6.21 -8.25
C GLU A 22 -12.33 6.33 -9.72
N ALA A 23 -11.38 6.21 -10.66
CA ALA A 23 -11.69 6.25 -12.08
C ALA A 23 -12.61 5.09 -12.55
N LEU A 24 -12.52 3.91 -11.95
CA LEU A 24 -13.44 2.79 -12.21
C LEU A 24 -14.85 3.07 -11.66
N HIS A 25 -14.96 3.66 -10.47
CA HIS A 25 -16.24 4.00 -9.87
C HIS A 25 -16.97 5.09 -10.65
N GLU A 26 -16.29 6.19 -10.99
CA GLU A 26 -16.86 7.28 -11.80
C GLU A 26 -17.27 6.80 -13.20
N LEU A 27 -16.36 6.17 -13.95
CA LEU A 27 -16.58 5.82 -15.35
C LEU A 27 -17.46 4.57 -15.51
N GLY A 28 -17.46 3.67 -14.52
CA GLY A 28 -18.24 2.43 -14.53
C GLY A 28 -19.75 2.68 -14.60
N GLN A 29 -20.23 3.75 -13.97
CA GLN A 29 -21.65 4.18 -14.02
C GLN A 29 -22.13 4.46 -15.45
N TYR A 30 -21.22 4.77 -16.37
CA TYR A 30 -21.49 5.06 -17.78
C TYR A 30 -21.11 3.89 -18.70
N SER A 31 -20.92 2.68 -18.15
CA SER A 31 -20.52 1.50 -18.93
C SER A 31 -21.60 1.13 -19.98
N PRO A 32 -21.25 1.01 -21.27
CA PRO A 32 -22.21 0.66 -22.32
C PRO A 32 -22.73 -0.78 -22.20
N TYR A 33 -22.17 -1.59 -21.29
CA TYR A 33 -22.58 -2.97 -21.02
C TYR A 33 -23.33 -3.12 -19.67
N ASN A 34 -23.56 -2.03 -18.94
CA ASN A 34 -24.27 -2.00 -17.66
C ASN A 34 -23.69 -2.97 -16.59
N ASP A 35 -22.36 -3.20 -16.63
CA ASP A 35 -21.65 -4.13 -15.75
C ASP A 35 -20.50 -3.46 -14.97
N ASN A 36 -20.55 -2.12 -14.90
CA ASN A 36 -19.52 -1.24 -14.34
C ASN A 36 -18.10 -1.42 -14.92
N SER A 37 -17.98 -2.03 -16.10
CA SER A 37 -16.69 -2.18 -16.77
C SER A 37 -16.32 -0.95 -17.60
N VAL A 38 -15.04 -0.60 -17.57
CA VAL A 38 -14.46 0.56 -18.25
C VAL A 38 -13.34 0.10 -19.16
N ARG A 39 -13.21 0.72 -20.33
CA ARG A 39 -12.13 0.40 -21.27
C ARG A 39 -10.79 0.94 -20.76
N MET A 40 -9.74 0.13 -20.87
CA MET A 40 -8.40 0.46 -20.37
C MET A 40 -7.83 1.79 -20.88
N LYS A 41 -8.21 2.21 -22.10
CA LYS A 41 -7.82 3.52 -22.68
C LYS A 41 -8.46 4.68 -21.91
N GLU A 42 -9.74 4.60 -21.60
CA GLU A 42 -10.49 5.63 -20.88
C GLU A 42 -9.99 5.74 -19.44
N LEU A 43 -9.77 4.59 -18.78
CA LEU A 43 -9.10 4.51 -17.48
C LEU A 43 -7.74 5.22 -17.48
N PHE A 44 -6.87 4.88 -18.43
CA PHE A 44 -5.55 5.51 -18.50
C PHE A 44 -5.67 7.03 -18.71
N SER A 45 -6.48 7.49 -19.66
CA SER A 45 -6.67 8.93 -19.90
C SER A 45 -7.26 9.69 -18.69
N ARG A 46 -8.06 9.02 -17.83
CA ARG A 46 -8.61 9.64 -16.60
C ARG A 46 -7.57 9.79 -15.48
N VAL A 47 -6.58 8.90 -15.41
CA VAL A 47 -5.54 8.90 -14.36
C VAL A 47 -4.15 9.38 -14.83
N GLU A 48 -3.94 9.55 -16.14
CA GLU A 48 -2.65 9.92 -16.73
C GLU A 48 -2.06 11.19 -16.11
N ASN A 49 -2.88 12.20 -15.81
CA ASN A 49 -2.43 13.47 -15.22
C ASN A 49 -2.92 13.67 -13.78
N ALA A 50 -3.29 12.59 -13.09
CA ALA A 50 -3.78 12.65 -11.71
C ALA A 50 -2.65 13.04 -10.72
N PRO A 51 -2.89 13.94 -9.76
CA PRO A 51 -1.92 14.23 -8.70
C PRO A 51 -1.80 13.02 -7.75
N ILE A 52 -0.57 12.54 -7.50
CA ILE A 52 -0.34 11.35 -6.66
C ILE A 52 0.67 11.66 -5.55
N ASP A 53 0.28 11.43 -4.29
CA ASP A 53 1.15 11.56 -3.12
C ASP A 53 2.08 10.34 -2.99
N ALA A 54 3.32 10.46 -3.47
CA ALA A 54 4.37 9.48 -3.30
C ALA A 54 5.38 9.94 -2.23
N ASN A 55 5.46 9.23 -1.10
CA ASN A 55 6.45 9.47 -0.04
C ASN A 55 6.51 10.95 0.44
N GLY A 56 5.34 11.58 0.62
CA GLY A 56 5.23 12.98 1.08
C GLY A 56 5.48 14.05 0.00
N HIS A 57 5.64 13.64 -1.27
CA HIS A 57 5.74 14.54 -2.42
C HIS A 57 4.59 14.25 -3.38
N THR A 58 3.90 15.29 -3.86
CA THR A 58 2.84 15.13 -4.85
C THR A 58 3.44 15.12 -6.26
N GLU A 59 3.53 13.95 -6.87
CA GLU A 59 3.89 13.79 -8.29
C GLU A 59 2.73 14.27 -9.17
N THR A 60 3.05 15.16 -10.12
CA THR A 60 2.08 15.73 -11.08
C THR A 60 2.63 15.66 -12.51
N GLY A 61 1.73 15.66 -13.50
CA GLY A 61 2.07 15.48 -14.91
C GLY A 61 1.79 14.07 -15.44
N PRO A 62 2.16 13.76 -16.71
CA PRO A 62 1.76 12.54 -17.39
C PRO A 62 2.49 11.29 -16.85
N HIS A 63 1.77 10.49 -16.08
CA HIS A 63 2.20 9.21 -15.54
C HIS A 63 2.48 8.20 -16.66
N ARG A 64 3.62 7.51 -16.57
CA ARG A 64 3.98 6.49 -17.56
C ARG A 64 2.96 5.35 -17.53
N PHE A 65 2.51 4.93 -18.71
CA PHE A 65 1.61 3.77 -18.88
C PHE A 65 2.11 2.49 -18.16
N SER A 66 3.42 2.31 -18.02
CA SER A 66 4.00 1.19 -17.25
C SER A 66 3.68 1.23 -15.74
N ILE A 67 3.56 2.43 -15.15
CA ILE A 67 3.19 2.62 -13.74
C ILE A 67 1.70 2.29 -13.55
N PHE A 68 0.85 2.84 -14.42
CA PHE A 68 -0.59 2.53 -14.50
C PHE A 68 -0.82 1.02 -14.66
N ASN A 69 -0.21 0.39 -15.67
CA ASN A 69 -0.39 -1.03 -15.94
C ASN A 69 0.15 -1.92 -14.81
N SER A 70 1.24 -1.50 -14.13
CA SER A 70 1.73 -2.16 -12.92
C SER A 70 0.69 -2.09 -11.79
N ALA A 71 0.05 -0.93 -11.59
CA ALA A 71 -0.99 -0.74 -10.59
C ALA A 71 -2.30 -1.47 -10.92
N LEU A 72 -2.68 -1.57 -12.20
CA LEU A 72 -3.92 -2.21 -12.66
C LEU A 72 -3.85 -3.75 -12.68
N CYS A 73 -2.69 -4.34 -13.03
CA CYS A 73 -2.60 -5.81 -13.14
C CYS A 73 -1.23 -6.41 -12.80
N GLY A 74 -0.21 -5.61 -12.49
CA GLY A 74 1.15 -6.09 -12.20
C GLY A 74 1.42 -6.42 -10.73
N ARG A 75 0.62 -5.88 -9.79
CA ARG A 75 0.75 -6.07 -8.34
C ARG A 75 -0.17 -7.18 -7.84
N ARG A 76 0.15 -7.80 -6.70
CA ARG A 76 -0.76 -8.76 -6.04
C ARG A 76 -2.08 -8.10 -5.62
N SER A 77 -1.99 -6.93 -4.99
CA SER A 77 -3.15 -6.10 -4.63
C SER A 77 -4.06 -5.77 -5.82
N ALA A 78 -3.48 -5.62 -7.01
CA ALA A 78 -4.24 -5.37 -8.23
C ALA A 78 -5.12 -6.55 -8.64
N ALA A 79 -4.69 -7.79 -8.38
CA ALA A 79 -5.46 -9.00 -8.68
C ALA A 79 -6.63 -9.22 -7.70
N GLU A 80 -6.61 -8.58 -6.53
CA GLU A 80 -7.69 -8.59 -5.55
C GLU A 80 -8.69 -7.46 -5.85
N LEU A 81 -8.22 -6.25 -6.19
CA LEU A 81 -9.05 -5.10 -6.54
C LEU A 81 -9.76 -5.22 -7.90
N PHE A 82 -9.02 -5.65 -8.94
CA PHE A 82 -9.43 -5.47 -10.33
C PHE A 82 -9.65 -6.80 -11.06
N GLU A 83 -10.70 -6.84 -11.87
CA GLU A 83 -11.00 -7.92 -12.79
C GLU A 83 -10.93 -7.43 -14.23
N ARG A 84 -10.29 -8.23 -15.08
CA ARG A 84 -10.40 -8.06 -16.53
C ARG A 84 -11.66 -8.78 -17.00
N VAL A 85 -12.53 -8.07 -17.72
CA VAL A 85 -13.71 -8.69 -18.34
C VAL A 85 -13.26 -9.41 -19.61
N GLU A 86 -13.45 -10.73 -19.64
CA GLU A 86 -13.18 -11.58 -20.80
C GLU A 86 -14.46 -11.85 -21.57
N ASP A 87 -14.75 -10.98 -22.55
CA ASP A 87 -15.88 -11.11 -23.46
C ASP A 87 -15.37 -10.98 -24.90
N SER A 88 -15.49 -12.07 -25.66
CA SER A 88 -15.02 -12.19 -27.04
C SER A 88 -15.66 -11.17 -28.00
N ASN A 89 -16.81 -10.62 -27.65
CA ASN A 89 -17.54 -9.63 -28.47
C ASN A 89 -17.08 -8.20 -28.22
N ARG A 90 -16.31 -7.95 -27.14
CA ARG A 90 -15.84 -6.60 -26.78
C ARG A 90 -14.47 -6.31 -27.39
N GLN A 91 -14.39 -5.20 -28.13
CA GLN A 91 -13.11 -4.71 -28.61
C GLN A 91 -12.30 -4.04 -27.49
N GLY A 92 -11.03 -4.44 -27.35
CA GLY A 92 -10.07 -3.89 -26.39
C GLY A 92 -10.07 -4.58 -25.03
N ALA A 93 -9.26 -4.07 -24.09
CA ALA A 93 -9.23 -4.55 -22.71
C ALA A 93 -10.22 -3.77 -21.85
N TRP A 94 -11.09 -4.50 -21.14
CA TRP A 94 -12.12 -3.96 -20.25
C TRP A 94 -11.83 -4.42 -18.81
N TRP A 95 -12.04 -3.53 -17.85
CA TRP A 95 -11.71 -3.74 -16.44
C TRP A 95 -12.85 -3.26 -15.55
N ARG A 96 -13.06 -3.93 -14.41
CA ARG A 96 -14.02 -3.55 -13.36
C ARG A 96 -13.45 -3.84 -11.97
N LEU A 97 -14.11 -3.31 -10.93
CA LEU A 97 -13.83 -3.69 -9.54
C LEU A 97 -14.37 -5.10 -9.24
N LYS A 98 -13.66 -5.86 -8.41
CA LYS A 98 -14.07 -7.19 -7.91
C LYS A 98 -14.96 -7.14 -6.67
N MET A 99 -14.86 -6.07 -5.91
CA MET A 99 -15.53 -5.84 -4.63
C MET A 99 -16.32 -4.53 -4.71
N SER A 100 -16.99 -4.13 -3.62
CA SER A 100 -17.68 -2.84 -3.60
C SER A 100 -16.69 -1.68 -3.74
N TYR A 101 -17.20 -0.50 -4.08
CA TYR A 101 -16.37 0.71 -4.17
C TYR A 101 -15.71 1.04 -2.82
N GLU A 102 -16.47 0.93 -1.73
CA GLU A 102 -16.03 1.24 -0.37
C GLU A 102 -14.90 0.29 0.06
N ASP A 103 -15.09 -1.03 -0.09
CA ASP A 103 -14.05 -2.04 0.18
C ASP A 103 -12.79 -1.81 -0.67
N ALA A 104 -12.97 -1.48 -1.96
CA ALA A 104 -11.86 -1.26 -2.89
C ALA A 104 -11.07 0.01 -2.55
N LEU A 105 -11.74 1.05 -2.07
CA LEU A 105 -11.12 2.31 -1.65
C LEU A 105 -10.31 2.10 -0.37
N ASP A 106 -10.90 1.49 0.65
CA ASP A 106 -10.21 1.16 1.90
C ASP A 106 -8.98 0.27 1.63
N PHE A 107 -9.14 -0.80 0.86
CA PHE A 107 -8.03 -1.69 0.49
C PHE A 107 -6.93 -0.96 -0.30
N ALA A 108 -7.28 0.01 -1.17
CA ALA A 108 -6.30 0.81 -1.90
C ALA A 108 -5.59 1.86 -1.02
N LEU A 109 -6.24 2.36 0.03
CA LEU A 109 -5.70 3.30 1.02
C LEU A 109 -4.86 2.61 2.11
N GLU A 110 -5.24 1.38 2.51
CA GLU A 110 -4.50 0.55 3.47
C GLU A 110 -3.13 0.07 2.96
N GLN A 111 -2.83 0.25 1.67
CA GLN A 111 -1.51 0.05 1.05
C GLN A 111 -0.47 1.08 1.58
N LYS A 112 -0.28 1.17 2.90
CA LYS A 112 0.72 2.03 3.56
C LYS A 112 2.09 1.76 2.96
N SER A 113 2.79 2.86 2.68
CA SER A 113 4.12 2.95 2.08
C SER A 113 5.02 1.79 2.51
N PHE A 114 5.45 1.00 1.52
CA PHE A 114 6.18 -0.26 1.65
C PHE A 114 6.97 -0.42 2.96
N LYS A 115 6.41 -1.18 3.93
CA LYS A 115 7.23 -1.85 4.95
C LYS A 115 8.30 -2.64 4.20
N LYS A 116 9.56 -2.20 4.33
CA LYS A 116 10.79 -2.63 3.61
C LYS A 116 10.59 -3.90 2.78
N MET A 117 10.55 -3.73 1.47
CA MET A 117 10.22 -4.75 0.46
C MET A 117 10.97 -6.08 0.68
N LYS A 118 10.34 -7.03 1.39
CA LYS A 118 10.81 -8.43 1.47
C LYS A 118 10.68 -9.04 0.07
N GLN A 119 11.79 -9.18 -0.66
CA GLN A 119 11.82 -9.95 -1.91
C GLN A 119 11.35 -11.40 -1.62
N ARG A 120 10.12 -11.73 -2.02
CA ARG A 120 9.61 -13.10 -1.92
C ARG A 120 10.11 -13.91 -3.11
N VAL A 121 10.83 -14.99 -2.81
CA VAL A 121 11.16 -16.06 -3.75
C VAL A 121 9.88 -16.58 -4.42
N ARG A 122 9.92 -16.76 -5.73
CA ARG A 122 8.78 -17.18 -6.55
C ARG A 122 8.83 -18.69 -6.74
N ASN A 123 8.02 -19.44 -5.99
CA ASN A 123 7.76 -20.83 -6.33
C ASN A 123 7.02 -20.89 -7.68
N LYS A 124 7.50 -21.75 -8.57
CA LYS A 124 6.80 -22.17 -9.79
C LYS A 124 6.32 -23.60 -9.58
N ASN A 125 5.09 -23.84 -10.06
CA ASN A 125 4.34 -25.08 -10.30
C ASN A 125 2.87 -24.65 -10.03
N ASP A 126 1.91 -24.65 -10.95
CA ASP A 126 1.90 -24.89 -12.41
C ASP A 126 0.64 -24.16 -12.99
N GLN A 127 0.28 -24.15 -14.28
CA GLN A 127 0.77 -24.87 -15.46
C GLN A 127 1.29 -23.89 -16.53
N GLN A 128 0.83 -24.02 -17.79
CA GLN A 128 1.31 -23.34 -18.98
C GLN A 128 0.15 -22.79 -19.83
N GLN A 129 0.39 -21.70 -20.57
CA GLN A 129 0.11 -21.66 -22.01
C GLN A 129 0.87 -20.51 -22.72
N ASN A 130 1.68 -20.90 -23.71
CA ASN A 130 2.26 -20.12 -24.82
C ASN A 130 2.50 -18.59 -24.65
N LYS A 131 3.68 -18.24 -24.10
CA LYS A 131 4.62 -17.34 -24.80
C LYS A 131 6.06 -17.83 -24.58
N GLN A 132 6.79 -18.09 -25.67
CA GLN A 132 8.22 -18.35 -25.60
C GLN A 132 8.93 -17.11 -25.04
N PHE A 133 9.52 -17.23 -23.85
CA PHE A 133 10.60 -16.33 -23.46
C PHE A 133 11.81 -16.67 -24.33
N GLN A 134 12.03 -15.90 -25.40
CA GLN A 134 13.30 -15.89 -26.11
C GLN A 134 14.36 -15.28 -25.20
N PHE A 135 15.01 -16.14 -24.40
CA PHE A 135 16.24 -15.79 -23.71
C PHE A 135 17.35 -15.67 -24.76
N ASN A 136 17.69 -14.45 -25.15
CA ASN A 136 18.79 -14.19 -26.08
C ASN A 136 20.12 -14.16 -25.28
N PRO A 137 20.99 -15.18 -25.37
CA PRO A 137 22.16 -15.27 -24.50
C PRO A 137 23.26 -14.25 -24.85
N GLN A 138 23.24 -13.73 -26.08
CA GLN A 138 24.36 -12.99 -26.67
C GLN A 138 24.58 -11.61 -26.03
N ASN A 139 23.55 -11.00 -25.44
CA ASN A 139 23.64 -9.65 -24.86
C ASN A 139 23.98 -9.59 -23.36
N HIS A 140 24.06 -10.73 -22.65
CA HIS A 140 24.32 -10.74 -21.20
C HIS A 140 25.52 -11.59 -20.76
N ILE A 141 26.00 -12.52 -21.59
CA ILE A 141 27.15 -13.38 -21.22
C ILE A 141 28.49 -12.60 -21.21
N MET A 142 28.56 -11.42 -21.82
CA MET A 142 29.83 -10.73 -22.11
C MET A 142 30.39 -9.79 -21.02
N MET A 143 29.76 -9.67 -19.84
CA MET A 143 30.20 -8.72 -18.78
C MET A 143 30.55 -9.32 -17.42
N TRP A 144 30.44 -10.63 -17.22
CA TRP A 144 30.66 -11.27 -15.90
C TRP A 144 31.89 -12.17 -15.95
N SER A 145 32.89 -11.92 -15.09
CA SER A 145 34.01 -12.86 -14.97
C SER A 145 33.59 -14.11 -14.19
N LYS A 146 34.29 -15.21 -14.40
CA LYS A 146 34.08 -16.46 -13.64
C LYS A 146 34.24 -16.25 -12.13
N SER A 147 35.08 -15.30 -11.71
CA SER A 147 35.26 -14.95 -10.30
C SER A 147 34.00 -14.30 -9.73
N ASP A 148 33.47 -13.29 -10.40
CA ASP A 148 32.29 -12.53 -9.97
C ASP A 148 31.07 -13.44 -9.83
N VAL A 149 30.89 -14.38 -10.77
CA VAL A 149 29.83 -15.39 -10.73
C VAL A 149 29.96 -16.28 -9.49
N LEU A 150 31.16 -16.81 -9.20
CA LEU A 150 31.39 -17.71 -8.06
C LEU A 150 31.25 -16.98 -6.71
N GLU A 151 31.79 -15.76 -6.60
CA GLU A 151 31.63 -14.92 -5.40
C GLU A 151 30.16 -14.57 -5.16
N THR A 152 29.42 -14.20 -6.21
CA THR A 152 27.98 -13.92 -6.13
C THR A 152 27.19 -15.15 -5.68
N ILE A 153 27.50 -16.33 -6.22
CA ILE A 153 26.88 -17.59 -5.79
C ILE A 153 27.12 -17.86 -4.30
N GLU A 154 28.34 -17.64 -3.79
CA GLU A 154 28.65 -17.91 -2.38
C GLU A 154 27.99 -16.88 -1.43
N LYS A 155 27.91 -15.61 -1.84
CA LYS A 155 27.09 -14.58 -1.15
C LYS A 155 25.61 -14.97 -1.13
N ILE A 156 25.06 -15.49 -2.22
CA ILE A 156 23.67 -15.98 -2.26
C ILE A 156 23.47 -17.15 -1.28
N LYS A 157 24.42 -18.10 -1.18
CA LYS A 157 24.35 -19.20 -0.21
C LYS A 157 24.43 -18.72 1.24
N SER A 158 25.31 -17.76 1.56
CA SER A 158 25.43 -17.23 2.92
C SER A 158 24.18 -16.46 3.34
N PHE A 159 23.62 -15.62 2.45
CA PHE A 159 22.34 -14.96 2.68
C PHE A 159 21.16 -15.94 2.77
N ALA A 160 21.15 -17.03 2.00
CA ALA A 160 20.13 -18.07 2.14
C ALA A 160 20.17 -18.73 3.53
N LYS A 161 21.36 -19.12 4.01
CA LYS A 161 21.57 -19.67 5.37
C LYS A 161 21.12 -18.69 6.46
N TYR A 162 21.50 -17.42 6.34
CA TYR A 162 21.10 -16.37 7.29
C TYR A 162 19.59 -16.12 7.28
N THR A 163 18.97 -16.09 6.10
CA THR A 163 17.51 -15.94 5.94
C THR A 163 16.76 -17.10 6.57
N SER A 164 17.26 -18.34 6.48
CA SER A 164 16.63 -19.49 7.16
C SER A 164 16.69 -19.37 8.68
N ARG A 165 17.82 -18.94 9.27
CA ARG A 165 17.93 -18.69 10.72
C ARG A 165 16.93 -17.64 11.18
N LEU A 166 16.89 -16.49 10.49
CA LEU A 166 15.92 -15.44 10.80
C LEU A 166 14.46 -15.91 10.69
N ARG A 167 14.13 -16.88 9.82
CA ARG A 167 12.77 -17.43 9.76
C ARG A 167 12.44 -18.26 11.00
N GLU A 168 13.37 -19.08 11.48
CA GLU A 168 13.15 -19.86 12.70
C GLU A 168 13.04 -18.94 13.93
N GLU A 169 13.92 -17.94 14.04
CA GLU A 169 13.85 -16.92 15.10
C GLU A 169 12.51 -16.15 15.09
N ASN A 170 11.99 -15.78 13.91
CA ASN A 170 10.66 -15.15 13.82
C ASN A 170 9.53 -16.12 14.23
N LYS A 171 9.63 -17.41 13.86
CA LYS A 171 8.65 -18.44 14.26
C LYS A 171 8.64 -18.65 15.77
N GLU A 172 9.80 -18.73 16.41
CA GLU A 172 9.89 -18.80 17.89
C GLU A 172 9.28 -17.55 18.56
N LEU A 173 9.46 -16.36 17.97
CA LEU A 173 8.88 -15.12 18.50
C LEU A 173 7.37 -15.06 18.30
N GLU A 174 6.85 -15.57 17.19
CA GLU A 174 5.41 -15.73 16.94
C GLU A 174 4.78 -16.72 17.95
N GLU A 175 5.44 -17.86 18.21
CA GLU A 175 5.02 -18.83 19.23
C GLU A 175 5.03 -18.24 20.66
N LYS A 176 6.09 -17.50 21.04
CA LYS A 176 6.17 -16.79 22.33
C LYS A 176 5.11 -15.68 22.45
N SER A 177 4.81 -14.98 21.35
CA SER A 177 3.77 -13.95 21.32
C SER A 177 2.38 -14.55 21.52
N ALA A 178 2.11 -15.73 20.95
CA ALA A 178 0.86 -16.45 21.17
C ALA A 178 0.73 -16.89 22.65
N GLN A 179 1.77 -17.49 23.22
CA GLN A 179 1.81 -17.91 24.63
C GLN A 179 1.50 -16.75 25.59
N LEU A 180 2.16 -15.59 25.42
CA LEU A 180 1.89 -14.40 26.23
C LEU A 180 0.47 -13.85 26.05
N THR A 181 -0.13 -14.01 24.87
CA THR A 181 -1.50 -13.59 24.59
C THR A 181 -2.51 -14.48 25.32
N ASP A 182 -2.26 -15.79 25.36
CA ASP A 182 -3.05 -16.75 26.13
C ASP A 182 -2.88 -16.54 27.64
N GLU A 183 -1.67 -16.31 28.14
CA GLU A 183 -1.42 -15.97 29.55
C GLU A 183 -2.14 -14.69 29.99
N ILE A 184 -2.08 -13.62 29.19
CA ILE A 184 -2.84 -12.38 29.45
C ILE A 184 -4.35 -12.66 29.47
N SER A 185 -4.84 -13.51 28.57
CA SER A 185 -6.26 -13.87 28.49
C SER A 185 -6.71 -14.67 29.72
N GLN A 186 -5.91 -15.63 30.19
CA GLN A 186 -6.15 -16.37 31.43
C GLN A 186 -6.11 -15.46 32.66
N LEU A 187 -5.13 -14.56 32.75
CA LEU A 187 -5.04 -13.59 33.84
C LEU A 187 -6.28 -12.69 33.89
N ARG A 188 -6.73 -12.15 32.74
CA ARG A 188 -7.96 -11.35 32.64
C ARG A 188 -9.20 -12.12 33.09
N GLN A 189 -9.30 -13.42 32.80
CA GLN A 189 -10.40 -14.28 33.26
C GLN A 189 -10.32 -14.61 34.75
N SER A 190 -9.12 -14.60 35.34
CA SER A 190 -8.91 -14.84 36.78
C SER A 190 -9.16 -13.61 37.67
N CYS A 191 -9.10 -12.40 37.09
CA CYS A 191 -9.42 -11.16 37.80
C CYS A 191 -10.93 -10.99 38.00
N SER A 192 -11.34 -10.36 39.11
CA SER A 192 -12.76 -10.01 39.28
C SER A 192 -13.17 -8.90 38.30
N PRO A 193 -14.47 -8.84 37.91
CA PRO A 193 -14.98 -7.78 37.03
C PRO A 193 -14.69 -6.37 37.57
N ASP A 194 -14.80 -6.16 38.89
CA ASP A 194 -14.53 -4.87 39.53
C ASP A 194 -13.07 -4.43 39.39
N VAL A 195 -12.12 -5.38 39.51
CA VAL A 195 -10.69 -5.12 39.33
C VAL A 195 -10.36 -4.82 37.88
N MET A 196 -10.98 -5.55 36.93
CA MET A 196 -10.85 -5.27 35.50
C MET A 196 -11.40 -3.87 35.15
N GLN A 197 -12.57 -3.50 35.66
CA GLN A 197 -13.17 -2.18 35.45
C GLN A 197 -12.34 -1.04 36.07
N MET A 198 -11.76 -1.25 37.26
CA MET A 198 -10.81 -0.31 37.84
C MET A 198 -9.53 -0.17 37.01
N MET A 199 -9.02 -1.26 36.41
CA MET A 199 -7.85 -1.19 35.55
C MET A 199 -8.14 -0.46 34.23
N GLU A 200 -9.30 -0.70 33.61
CA GLU A 200 -9.73 0.00 32.39
C GLU A 200 -9.95 1.50 32.63
N THR A 201 -10.60 1.88 33.73
CA THR A 201 -10.79 3.30 34.10
C THR A 201 -9.47 3.99 34.43
N TYR A 202 -8.53 3.31 35.09
CA TYR A 202 -7.17 3.81 35.32
C TYR A 202 -6.41 4.05 34.00
N LEU A 203 -6.45 3.11 33.06
CA LEU A 203 -5.79 3.25 31.76
C LEU A 203 -6.39 4.40 30.94
N ALA A 204 -7.72 4.53 30.90
CA ALA A 204 -8.40 5.65 30.24
C ALA A 204 -8.01 7.01 30.86
N ALA A 205 -7.93 7.09 32.20
CA ALA A 205 -7.45 8.29 32.89
C ALA A 205 -5.97 8.60 32.56
N GLN A 206 -5.13 7.57 32.43
CA GLN A 206 -3.71 7.73 32.05
C GLN A 206 -3.55 8.28 30.63
N GLU A 207 -4.38 7.83 29.67
CA GLU A 207 -4.41 8.38 28.31
C GLU A 207 -4.90 9.84 28.30
N GLN A 208 -5.94 10.18 29.05
CA GLN A 208 -6.41 11.56 29.20
C GLN A 208 -5.32 12.47 29.79
N VAL A 209 -4.59 12.02 30.82
CA VAL A 209 -3.46 12.77 31.40
C VAL A 209 -2.35 12.98 30.37
N LYS A 210 -2.07 12.00 29.50
CA LYS A 210 -1.10 12.15 28.41
C LYS A 210 -1.56 13.21 27.40
N LEU A 211 -2.82 13.14 26.95
CA LEU A 211 -3.39 14.12 26.01
C LEU A 211 -3.36 15.55 26.57
N LEU A 212 -3.74 15.73 27.84
CA LEU A 212 -3.69 17.02 28.52
C LEU A 212 -2.25 17.58 28.61
N LYS A 213 -1.25 16.72 28.84
CA LYS A 213 0.18 17.14 28.82
C LYS A 213 0.62 17.60 27.43
N GLU A 214 0.21 16.92 26.37
CA GLU A 214 0.51 17.32 24.98
C GLU A 214 -0.17 18.65 24.62
N GLN A 215 -1.43 18.84 25.04
CA GLN A 215 -2.15 20.11 24.88
C GLN A 215 -1.48 21.27 25.64
N LEU A 216 -1.12 21.06 26.92
CA LEU A 216 -0.39 22.05 27.72
C LEU A 216 0.95 22.45 27.08
N LEU A 217 1.71 21.47 26.58
CA LEU A 217 2.98 21.74 25.90
C LEU A 217 2.79 22.58 24.62
N ASN A 218 1.71 22.35 23.87
CA ASN A 218 1.39 23.13 22.68
C ASN A 218 0.90 24.55 23.03
N ALA A 219 0.07 24.69 24.07
CA ALA A 219 -0.35 26.00 24.57
C ALA A 219 0.84 26.84 25.09
N GLN A 220 1.80 26.21 25.80
CA GLN A 220 3.04 26.86 26.22
C GLN A 220 3.89 27.35 25.04
N LYS A 221 3.99 26.56 23.96
CA LYS A 221 4.68 26.99 22.72
C LYS A 221 3.99 28.18 22.06
N GLN A 222 2.65 28.18 22.00
CA GLN A 222 1.87 29.28 21.42
C GLN A 222 1.99 30.56 22.24
N LEU A 223 1.88 30.47 23.57
CA LEU A 223 2.09 31.61 24.46
C LEU A 223 3.50 32.19 24.34
N LYS A 224 4.53 31.33 24.22
CA LYS A 224 5.89 31.80 23.99
C LYS A 224 6.02 32.54 22.65
N LEU A 225 5.49 31.97 21.56
CA LEU A 225 5.51 32.62 20.24
C LEU A 225 4.82 34.00 20.25
N LEU A 226 3.65 34.10 20.89
CA LEU A 226 2.93 35.37 21.04
C LEU A 226 3.69 36.39 21.91
N ASN A 227 4.36 35.92 22.96
CA ASN A 227 5.20 36.77 23.80
C ASN A 227 6.42 37.30 23.04
N ASP A 228 7.11 36.43 22.30
CA ASP A 228 8.27 36.79 21.48
C ASP A 228 7.84 37.83 20.40
N GLN A 229 6.70 37.63 19.73
CA GLN A 229 6.09 38.60 18.80
C GLN A 229 5.68 39.93 19.48
N SER A 230 5.19 39.89 20.73
CA SER A 230 4.82 41.10 21.46
C SER A 230 6.03 41.94 21.88
N ILE A 231 7.20 41.32 22.03
CA ILE A 231 8.47 42.02 22.31
C ILE A 231 8.96 42.70 21.03
N GLU A 232 8.94 42.01 19.88
CA GLU A 232 9.30 42.57 18.56
C GLU A 232 8.44 43.79 18.13
N ILE A 233 7.24 43.96 18.70
CA ILE A 233 6.36 45.11 18.45
C ILE A 233 6.63 46.29 19.41
N GLN A 234 7.37 46.07 20.49
CA GLN A 234 7.69 47.07 21.53
C GLN A 234 9.11 47.66 21.42
N GLU A 235 9.96 47.10 20.55
CA GLU A 235 11.28 47.64 20.17
C GLU A 235 11.20 48.57 18.94
#